data_AF-A0AAW6GHT5-F1
#
_entry.id   AF-A0AAW6GHT5-F1
#
_cell.length_a   1.000
_cell.length_b   1.000
_cell.length_c   1.000
_cell.angle_alpha   90.00
_cell.angle_beta   90.00
_cell.angle_gamma   90.00
#
_symmetry.space_group_name_H-M   'P 1'
#
loop_
_entity.id
_entity.type
_entity.pdbx_description
1 polymer ?
#
loop_
_entity_poly.entity_id
_entity_poly.type
_entity_poly.pdbx_seq_one_letter_code
_entity_poly.pdbx_strand_id
1 'polypeptide(L)' 'MNQAIISRPPMAPVQMPMPLTRKKKTVEPKPAIKFPSRGPAGPVHISTLLNPILEICHHPDRDRLLAEFFNR' A
#
# COMPACT_ATOMS: atom_id res chain seq x y z
N MET A 1 73.12 -28.47 32.30
CA MET A 1 71.85 -28.44 33.07
C MET A 1 71.40 -27.00 33.18
N ASN A 2 70.07 -26.78 33.20
CA ASN A 2 69.30 -25.55 33.37
C ASN A 2 68.49 -25.18 32.12
N GLN A 3 67.27 -25.72 32.07
CA GLN A 3 66.21 -25.38 31.13
C GLN A 3 65.37 -24.25 31.74
N ALA A 4 65.05 -23.20 30.98
CA ALA A 4 64.08 -22.19 31.39
C ALA A 4 62.85 -22.29 30.46
N ILE A 5 61.79 -22.93 30.95
CA ILE A 5 60.49 -22.98 30.28
C ILE A 5 59.75 -21.69 30.67
N ILE A 6 59.76 -20.70 29.78
CA ILE A 6 58.96 -19.49 29.95
C ILE A 6 57.50 -19.85 29.63
N SER A 7 56.73 -20.06 30.69
CA SER A 7 55.28 -20.22 30.67
C SER A 7 54.62 -18.97 30.08
N ARG A 8 53.87 -19.14 28.98
CA ARG A 8 53.07 -18.09 28.34
C ARG A 8 51.66 -18.13 28.96
N PRO A 9 51.09 -17.02 29.44
CA PRO A 9 49.74 -17.04 29.99
C PRO A 9 48.71 -17.37 28.90
N PRO A 10 47.61 -18.07 29.22
CA PRO A 10 46.60 -18.43 28.24
C PRO A 10 45.87 -17.17 27.76
N MET A 11 45.68 -17.04 26.45
CA MET A 11 44.80 -16.01 25.90
C MET A 11 43.38 -16.21 26.45
N ALA A 12 42.79 -15.17 27.02
CA ALA A 12 41.38 -15.17 27.38
C ALA A 12 40.52 -15.41 26.12
N PRO A 13 39.39 -16.13 26.23
CA PRO A 13 38.54 -16.42 25.09
C PRO A 13 37.97 -15.12 24.52
N VAL A 14 38.26 -14.86 23.24
CA VAL A 14 37.71 -13.72 22.51
C VAL A 14 36.23 -13.99 22.28
N GLN A 15 35.36 -13.23 22.92
CA GLN A 15 33.91 -13.36 22.77
C GLN A 15 33.52 -12.78 21.40
N MET A 16 33.36 -13.65 20.40
CA MET A 16 32.90 -13.23 19.08
C MET A 16 31.42 -12.79 19.14
N PRO A 17 31.05 -11.62 18.58
CA PRO A 17 29.65 -11.25 18.47
C PRO A 17 28.92 -12.25 17.57
N MET A 18 27.88 -12.91 18.09
CA MET A 18 26.99 -13.72 17.26
C MET A 18 26.30 -12.82 16.24
N PRO A 19 26.27 -13.18 14.94
CA PRO A 19 25.52 -12.42 13.96
C PRO A 19 24.04 -12.47 14.30
N LEU A 20 23.46 -11.29 14.58
CA LEU A 20 22.02 -11.13 14.77
C LEU A 20 21.32 -11.62 13.49
N THR A 21 20.62 -12.75 13.57
CA THR A 21 19.75 -13.17 12.48
C THR A 21 18.62 -12.15 12.39
N ARG A 22 18.70 -11.29 11.36
CA ARG A 22 17.68 -10.26 11.12
C ARG A 22 16.34 -10.96 10.91
N LYS A 23 15.47 -10.95 11.92
CA LYS A 23 14.10 -11.46 11.80
C LYS A 23 13.47 -10.82 10.57
N LYS A 24 13.06 -11.63 9.59
CA LYS A 24 12.37 -11.15 8.39
C LYS A 24 11.11 -10.43 8.86
N LYS A 25 11.05 -9.11 8.64
CA LYS A 25 9.86 -8.31 8.94
C LYS A 25 8.77 -8.80 7.99
N THR A 26 7.77 -9.50 8.53
CA THR A 26 6.57 -9.87 7.77
C THR A 26 5.92 -8.56 7.33
N VAL A 27 6.03 -8.24 6.04
CA VAL A 27 5.35 -7.10 5.43
C VAL A 27 3.89 -7.52 5.34
N GLU A 28 3.03 -6.86 6.11
CA GLU A 28 1.59 -7.05 5.96
C GLU A 28 1.19 -6.70 4.51
N PRO A 29 0.53 -7.60 3.78
CA PRO A 29 0.11 -7.30 2.43
C PRO A 29 -0.92 -6.17 2.47
N LYS A 30 -0.61 -5.07 1.78
CA LYS A 30 -1.53 -3.94 1.64
C LYS A 30 -2.84 -4.46 1.01
N PRO A 31 -4.02 -4.18 1.59
CA PRO A 31 -5.27 -4.65 1.02
C PRO A 31 -5.40 -4.09 -0.41
N ALA A 32 -5.39 -5.00 -1.38
CA ALA A 32 -5.55 -4.64 -2.79
C ALA A 32 -7.03 -4.44 -3.08
N ILE A 33 -7.51 -3.19 -2.96
CA ILE A 33 -8.83 -2.82 -3.45
C ILE A 33 -8.77 -2.83 -4.98
N LYS A 34 -9.34 -3.87 -5.59
CA LYS A 34 -9.50 -3.96 -7.04
C LYS A 34 -10.81 -3.27 -7.42
N PHE A 35 -10.73 -2.20 -8.19
CA PHE A 35 -11.90 -1.62 -8.83
C PHE A 35 -12.43 -2.58 -9.91
N PRO A 36 -13.75 -2.59 -10.18
CA PRO A 36 -14.28 -3.33 -11.32
C PRO A 36 -13.59 -2.88 -12.61
N SER A 37 -13.51 -3.77 -13.59
CA SER A 37 -12.98 -3.41 -14.90
C SER A 37 -13.79 -2.25 -15.45
N ARG A 38 -13.11 -1.14 -15.77
CA ARG A 38 -13.74 -0.06 -16.53
C ARG A 38 -14.14 -0.66 -17.88
N GLY A 39 -15.36 -0.37 -18.34
CA GLY A 39 -15.84 -0.84 -19.64
C GLY A 39 -14.99 -0.32 -20.79
N PRO A 40 -15.39 -0.54 -22.06
CA PRO A 40 -14.64 -0.05 -23.22
C PRO A 40 -14.53 1.49 -23.24
N ALA A 41 -15.39 2.19 -22.50
CA ALA A 41 -15.31 3.62 -22.29
C ALA A 41 -14.18 3.93 -21.28
N GLY A 42 -13.15 4.63 -21.76
CA GLY A 42 -12.06 5.16 -20.93
C GLY A 42 -12.51 6.28 -19.98
N PRO A 43 -11.58 7.06 -19.42
CA PRO A 43 -11.91 8.23 -18.61
C PRO A 43 -12.86 9.17 -19.36
N VAL A 44 -13.98 9.54 -18.73
CA VAL A 44 -14.95 10.49 -19.27
C VAL A 44 -14.74 11.84 -18.57
N HIS A 45 -14.88 12.94 -19.31
CA HIS A 45 -14.79 14.27 -18.74
C HIS A 45 -15.96 14.54 -17.78
N ILE A 46 -15.70 15.19 -16.64
CA ILE A 46 -16.72 15.38 -15.60
C ILE A 46 -17.94 16.17 -16.10
N SER A 47 -17.76 17.07 -17.07
CA SER A 47 -18.86 17.83 -17.67
C SER A 47 -19.88 16.95 -18.37
N THR A 48 -19.47 15.80 -18.92
CA THR A 48 -20.39 14.85 -19.57
C THR A 48 -21.40 14.29 -18.56
N LEU A 49 -21.03 14.21 -17.28
CA LEU A 49 -21.92 13.78 -16.20
C LEU A 49 -22.70 14.96 -15.60
N LEU A 50 -22.06 16.12 -15.43
CA LEU A 50 -22.63 17.25 -14.71
C LEU A 50 -23.54 18.14 -15.55
N ASN A 51 -23.26 18.34 -16.84
CA ASN A 51 -24.04 19.25 -17.68
C ASN A 51 -25.53 18.85 -17.76
N PRO A 52 -25.89 17.57 -17.95
CA PRO A 52 -27.30 17.16 -17.96
C PRO A 52 -27.98 17.39 -16.60
N ILE A 53 -27.26 17.18 -15.49
CA ILE A 53 -27.81 17.40 -14.14
C ILE A 53 -28.11 18.88 -13.93
N LEU A 54 -27.19 19.76 -14.34
CA LEU A 54 -27.37 21.21 -14.25
C LEU A 54 -28.59 21.67 -15.06
N GLU A 55 -28.77 21.15 -16.27
CA GLU A 55 -29.93 21.43 -17.11
C GLU A 55 -31.23 20.99 -16.42
N ILE A 56 -31.26 19.79 -15.83
CA ILE A 56 -32.41 19.29 -15.06
C ILE A 56 -32.72 20.19 -13.85
N CYS A 57 -31.70 20.69 -13.15
CA CYS A 57 -31.90 21.56 -11.99
C CYS A 57 -32.63 22.88 -12.31
N HIS A 58 -32.59 23.35 -13.56
CA HIS A 58 -33.31 24.53 -14.01
C HIS A 58 -34.76 24.25 -14.44
N HIS A 59 -35.20 22.99 -14.47
CA HIS A 59 -36.54 22.59 -14.90
C HIS A 59 -37.55 22.66 -13.74
N PRO A 60 -38.83 23.06 -13.98
CA PRO A 60 -39.87 23.05 -12.94
C PRO A 60 -40.11 21.64 -12.37
N ASP A 61 -40.09 20.61 -13.21
CA ASP A 61 -40.27 19.20 -12.82
C ASP A 61 -38.95 18.48 -12.47
N ARG A 62 -37.95 19.21 -11.96
CA ARG A 62 -36.60 18.65 -11.70
C ARG A 62 -36.60 17.35 -10.89
N ASP A 63 -37.48 17.22 -9.91
CA ASP A 63 -37.45 16.07 -8.98
C ASP A 63 -37.84 14.77 -9.70
N ARG A 64 -38.84 14.84 -10.58
CA ARG A 64 -39.23 13.74 -11.46
C ARG A 64 -38.11 13.38 -12.43
N LEU A 65 -37.50 14.39 -13.07
CA LEU A 65 -36.45 14.19 -14.06
C LEU A 65 -35.17 13.61 -13.45
N LEU A 66 -34.79 14.04 -12.25
CA LEU A 66 -33.67 13.44 -11.52
C LEU A 66 -33.98 11.98 -11.17
N ALA A 67 -35.20 11.67 -10.75
CA ALA A 67 -35.60 10.29 -10.46
C ALA A 67 -35.49 9.40 -11.72
N GLU A 68 -35.99 9.87 -12.87
CA GLU A 68 -35.88 9.13 -14.15
C GLU A 68 -34.41 8.99 -14.61
N PHE A 69 -33.59 10.01 -14.39
CA PHE A 69 -32.17 10.02 -14.79
C PHE A 69 -31.32 8.99 -14.03
N PHE A 70 -31.57 8.81 -12.72
CA PHE A 70 -30.82 7.87 -11.88
C PHE A 70 -31.41 6.46 -11.81
N ASN A 71 -32.59 6.22 -12.37
CA ASN A 71 -33.25 4.91 -12.38
C ASN A 71 -32.78 3.99 -13.53
N ARG A 72 -31.54 4.15 -14.00
CA ARG A 72 -30.89 3.34 -15.04
C ARG A 72 -29.84 2.44 -14.43
#